data_AF-G0N236-F1
#
_entry.id   AF-G0N236-F1
#
_cell.length_a   1.000
_cell.length_b   1.000
_cell.length_c   1.000
_cell.angle_alpha   90.00
_cell.angle_beta   90.00
_cell.angle_gamma   90.00
#
_symmetry.space_group_name_H-M   'P 1'
#
loop_
_entity.id
_entity.type
_entity.pdbx_description
1 polymer ?
#
loop_
_entity_poly.entity_id
_entity_poly.type
_entity_poly.pdbx_seq_one_letter_code
_entity_poly.pdbx_strand_id
1 'polypeptide(L)'
;MLPVLILLYLVATVTPDPVSFHVEISCPVDWCGALIIYEEDDFPNHDIVAGDMRLCGKGGKKWVSDYGSYDLGWEFSPHYEFKYTLTHNCTSDGLTRCMVPRESQDVWIFGEWVTVLSALLRIKKSIFRQKVSFEIDAYGNGVLNECLDPNISEEDYRRMKEIDI
;
A
#
# COMPACT_ATOMS: atom_id res chain seq x y z
N MET A 1 22.83 16.58 -34.74
CA MET A 1 22.10 17.18 -33.60
C MET A 1 20.65 16.72 -33.57
N LEU A 2 19.85 16.96 -34.63
CA LEU A 2 18.44 16.53 -34.73
C LEU A 2 18.17 15.02 -34.50
N PRO A 3 18.94 14.07 -35.06
CA PRO A 3 18.67 12.64 -34.84
C PRO A 3 18.94 12.17 -33.40
N VAL A 4 19.84 12.83 -32.67
CA VAL A 4 20.12 12.54 -31.25
C VAL A 4 18.99 13.05 -30.36
N LEU A 5 18.43 14.22 -30.67
CA LEU A 5 17.26 14.77 -29.97
C LEU A 5 16.00 13.92 -30.20
N ILE A 6 15.81 13.40 -31.42
CA ILE A 6 14.71 12.47 -31.74
C ILE A 6 14.90 11.15 -31.00
N LEU A 7 16.12 10.62 -30.90
CA LEU A 7 16.41 9.41 -30.13
C LEU A 7 16.14 9.63 -28.63
N LEU A 8 16.57 10.76 -28.07
CA LEU A 8 16.29 11.14 -26.67
C LEU A 8 14.78 11.31 -26.41
N TYR A 9 14.04 11.87 -27.37
CA TYR A 9 12.58 12.02 -27.28
C TYR A 9 11.85 10.67 -27.37
N LEU A 10 12.35 9.72 -28.16
CA LEU A 10 11.78 8.35 -28.26
C LEU A 10 12.08 7.48 -27.03
N VAL A 11 13.08 7.82 -26.23
CA VAL A 11 13.43 7.13 -24.97
C VAL A 11 12.57 7.62 -23.80
N ALA A 12 11.91 8.78 -23.93
CA ALA A 12 11.23 9.44 -22.83
C ALA A 12 9.73 9.16 -22.82
N THR A 13 9.32 7.97 -22.39
CA THR A 13 8.14 7.74 -21.51
C THR A 13 7.95 6.23 -21.33
N VAL A 14 8.72 5.63 -20.43
CA VAL A 14 8.23 4.41 -19.78
C VAL A 14 7.27 4.90 -18.69
N THR A 15 6.12 4.27 -18.49
CA THR A 15 5.29 4.50 -17.30
C THR A 15 5.20 3.18 -16.55
N PRO A 16 5.40 3.15 -15.23
CA PRO A 16 5.26 1.93 -14.47
C PRO A 16 3.81 1.43 -14.53
N ASP A 17 3.64 0.12 -14.46
CA ASP A 17 2.33 -0.47 -14.32
C ASP A 17 1.76 -0.16 -12.93
N PRO A 18 0.47 0.18 -12.83
CA PRO A 18 -0.15 0.47 -11.55
C PRO A 18 -0.22 -0.77 -10.66
N VAL A 19 -0.12 -0.53 -9.35
CA VAL A 19 -0.17 -1.55 -8.32
C VAL A 19 -1.55 -1.56 -7.64
N SER A 20 -2.04 -2.74 -7.30
CA SER A 20 -3.27 -2.95 -6.53
C SER A 20 -3.01 -3.82 -5.32
N PHE A 21 -3.78 -3.64 -4.25
CA PHE A 21 -3.58 -4.38 -3.00
C PHE A 21 -4.79 -5.23 -2.68
N HIS A 22 -4.54 -6.40 -2.12
CA HIS A 22 -5.53 -7.30 -1.57
C HIS A 22 -5.17 -7.63 -0.15
N VAL A 23 -6.08 -7.34 0.76
CA VAL A 23 -5.81 -7.48 2.18
C VAL A 23 -6.84 -8.41 2.77
N GLU A 24 -6.35 -9.43 3.43
CA GLU A 24 -7.14 -10.38 4.19
C GLU A 24 -6.72 -10.30 5.66
N ILE A 25 -7.67 -10.04 6.56
CA ILE A 25 -7.41 -9.97 8.00
C ILE A 25 -8.26 -11.01 8.72
N SER A 26 -7.60 -11.89 9.46
CA SER A 26 -8.22 -12.95 10.24
C SER A 26 -8.25 -12.59 11.73
N CYS A 27 -9.43 -12.73 12.34
CA CYS A 27 -9.63 -12.55 13.77
C CYS A 27 -10.75 -13.45 14.30
N PRO A 28 -10.58 -14.17 15.43
CA PRO A 28 -11.62 -15.00 16.02
C PRO A 28 -12.67 -14.19 16.80
N VAL A 29 -12.37 -12.95 17.19
CA VAL A 29 -13.25 -12.05 17.95
C VAL A 29 -13.68 -10.85 17.11
N ASP A 30 -14.78 -10.19 17.47
CA ASP A 30 -15.14 -8.92 16.85
C ASP A 30 -14.05 -7.90 17.13
N TRP A 31 -13.73 -7.09 16.12
CA TRP A 31 -12.58 -6.19 16.20
C TRP A 31 -12.75 -4.97 15.29
N CYS A 32 -12.01 -3.92 15.61
CA CYS A 32 -11.80 -2.75 14.79
C CYS A 32 -10.31 -2.41 14.73
N GLY A 33 -9.92 -1.70 13.69
CA GLY A 33 -8.55 -1.26 13.50
C GLY A 33 -8.41 -0.22 12.39
N ALA A 34 -7.16 0.18 12.20
CA ALA A 34 -6.72 1.07 11.14
C ALA A 34 -5.53 0.46 10.42
N LEU A 35 -5.64 0.38 9.10
CA LEU A 35 -4.62 -0.13 8.21
C LEU A 35 -4.01 1.02 7.40
N ILE A 36 -2.70 1.00 7.28
CA ILE A 36 -1.92 1.86 6.39
C ILE A 36 -1.03 0.95 5.56
N ILE A 37 -0.95 1.20 4.27
CA ILE A 37 -0.01 0.56 3.36
C ILE A 37 0.90 1.65 2.80
N TYR A 38 2.20 1.40 2.84
CA TYR A 38 3.22 2.34 2.43
C TYR A 38 4.34 1.62 1.67
N GLU A 39 5.06 2.40 0.88
CA GLU A 39 6.30 2.02 0.21
C GLU A 39 7.48 2.39 1.14
N GLU A 40 8.35 1.43 1.41
CA GLU A 40 9.46 1.53 2.35
C GLU A 40 10.68 2.18 1.69
N ASP A 41 10.74 3.49 1.80
CA ASP A 41 11.95 4.27 1.48
C ASP A 41 12.95 4.36 2.65
N ASP A 42 14.21 4.70 2.34
CA ASP A 42 15.21 5.08 3.35
C ASP A 42 14.70 6.31 4.15
N PHE A 43 14.50 6.12 5.45
CA PHE A 43 13.99 7.10 6.43
C PHE A 43 14.50 8.54 6.19
N PRO A 44 13.63 9.59 6.23
CA PRO A 44 12.39 9.67 7.01
C PRO A 44 11.06 9.70 6.22
N ASN A 45 11.08 9.55 4.90
CA ASN A 45 9.87 9.72 4.09
C ASN A 45 9.47 8.36 3.53
N HIS A 46 8.38 7.77 4.02
CA HIS A 46 7.73 6.64 3.36
C HIS A 46 6.56 7.16 2.55
N ASP A 47 6.41 6.67 1.32
CA ASP A 47 5.29 7.05 0.46
C ASP A 47 4.03 6.28 0.87
N ILE A 48 3.09 6.98 1.49
CA ILE A 48 1.79 6.41 1.87
C ILE A 48 0.99 6.12 0.61
N VAL A 49 0.85 4.84 0.30
CA VAL A 49 0.08 4.38 -0.85
C VAL A 49 -1.41 4.35 -0.53
N ALA A 50 -1.75 3.88 0.67
CA ALA A 50 -3.12 3.72 1.13
C ALA A 50 -3.19 4.06 2.63
N GLY A 51 -3.70 5.26 2.95
CA GLY A 51 -3.72 5.80 4.32
C GLY A 51 -5.06 5.69 5.05
N ASP A 52 -4.98 5.63 6.39
CA ASP A 52 -6.07 5.69 7.40
C ASP A 52 -7.34 4.89 7.06
N MET A 53 -7.16 3.62 6.67
CA MET A 53 -8.27 2.73 6.39
C MET A 53 -8.83 2.18 7.69
N ARG A 54 -9.89 2.81 8.21
CA ARG A 54 -10.61 2.34 9.39
C ARG A 54 -11.56 1.22 9.02
N LEU A 55 -11.47 0.10 9.73
CA LEU A 55 -12.21 -1.11 9.41
C LEU A 55 -12.58 -1.88 10.67
N CYS A 56 -13.76 -2.50 10.63
CA CYS A 56 -14.21 -3.41 11.67
C CYS A 56 -14.60 -4.76 11.04
N GLY A 57 -14.13 -5.84 11.66
CA GLY A 57 -14.42 -7.20 11.25
C GLY A 57 -15.23 -7.94 12.31
N LYS A 58 -16.06 -8.88 11.84
CA LYS A 58 -16.77 -9.79 12.74
C LYS A 58 -15.88 -11.00 13.06
N GLY A 59 -15.89 -11.41 14.32
CA GLY A 59 -15.15 -12.57 14.81
C GLY A 59 -15.48 -13.85 14.05
N GLY A 60 -14.44 -14.65 13.80
CA GLY A 60 -14.52 -15.89 13.05
C GLY A 60 -14.77 -15.71 11.54
N LYS A 61 -14.78 -14.47 11.05
CA LYS A 61 -14.86 -14.16 9.62
C LYS A 61 -13.58 -13.47 9.17
N LYS A 62 -13.08 -13.90 8.01
CA LYS A 62 -12.03 -13.18 7.29
C LYS A 62 -12.60 -11.87 6.76
N TRP A 63 -11.95 -10.76 7.11
CA TRP A 63 -12.20 -9.47 6.49
C TRP A 63 -11.35 -9.38 5.22
N VAL A 64 -11.94 -8.97 4.10
CA VAL A 64 -11.27 -8.93 2.79
C VAL A 64 -11.55 -7.60 2.12
N SER A 65 -10.51 -6.95 1.61
CA SER A 65 -10.65 -5.74 0.79
C SER A 65 -9.64 -5.73 -0.35
N ASP A 66 -10.07 -5.26 -1.51
CA ASP A 66 -9.21 -4.91 -2.62
C ASP A 66 -9.11 -3.38 -2.70
N TYR A 67 -7.90 -2.85 -2.62
CA TYR A 67 -7.62 -1.42 -2.77
C TYR A 67 -7.16 -1.13 -4.19
N GLY A 68 -7.43 0.11 -4.62
CA GLY A 68 -7.42 0.56 -6.02
C GLY A 68 -6.09 0.45 -6.76
N SER A 69 -6.06 1.08 -7.93
CA SER A 69 -4.92 1.10 -8.84
C SER A 69 -4.07 2.34 -8.55
N TYR A 70 -2.89 2.17 -7.96
CA TYR A 70 -1.99 3.24 -7.56
C TYR A 70 -0.85 3.39 -8.58
N ASP A 71 -0.70 4.59 -9.12
CA ASP A 71 0.42 4.98 -10.00
C ASP A 71 1.52 5.62 -9.11
N LEU A 72 2.55 4.85 -8.77
CA LEU A 72 3.58 5.25 -7.80
C LEU A 72 4.76 6.03 -8.43
N GLY A 73 4.73 6.27 -9.74
CA GLY A 73 5.81 7.00 -10.42
C GLY A 73 7.07 6.14 -10.60
N TRP A 74 8.17 6.78 -11.00
CA TRP A 74 9.44 6.09 -11.20
C TRP A 74 10.31 6.15 -9.97
N GLU A 75 10.70 4.99 -9.49
CA GLU A 75 11.75 4.81 -8.50
C GLU A 75 13.13 4.63 -9.18
N PHE A 76 14.19 4.99 -8.47
CA PHE A 76 15.56 4.62 -8.90
C PHE A 76 15.86 3.15 -8.62
N SER A 77 15.10 2.52 -7.71
CA SER A 77 15.09 1.09 -7.44
C SER A 77 14.36 0.32 -8.56
N PRO A 78 14.77 -0.92 -8.89
CA PRO A 78 14.04 -1.74 -9.84
C PRO A 78 12.77 -2.39 -9.25
N HIS A 79 12.50 -2.20 -7.96
CA HIS A 79 11.37 -2.76 -7.23
C HIS A 79 10.81 -1.74 -6.24
N TYR A 80 9.51 -1.80 -5.98
CA TYR A 80 8.85 -1.16 -4.83
C TYR A 80 8.94 -2.08 -3.62
N GLU A 81 9.06 -1.50 -2.43
CA GLU A 81 9.16 -2.25 -1.17
C GLU A 81 7.91 -2.00 -0.30
N PHE A 82 6.84 -2.79 -0.43
CA PHE A 82 5.61 -2.49 0.32
C PHE A 82 5.60 -3.05 1.73
N LYS A 83 5.15 -2.23 2.69
CA LYS A 83 4.82 -2.62 4.06
C LYS A 83 3.43 -2.15 4.44
N TYR A 84 2.98 -2.65 5.60
CA TYR A 84 1.76 -2.17 6.22
C TYR A 84 1.96 -1.91 7.70
N THR A 85 1.05 -1.11 8.24
CA THR A 85 0.89 -0.85 9.65
C THR A 85 -0.57 -1.13 10.00
N LEU A 86 -0.81 -2.02 10.98
CA LEU A 86 -2.15 -2.33 11.45
C LEU A 86 -2.24 -2.05 12.95
N THR A 87 -3.02 -1.04 13.33
CA THR A 87 -3.46 -0.83 14.71
C THR A 87 -4.80 -1.52 14.88
N HIS A 88 -4.96 -2.43 15.84
CA HIS A 88 -6.21 -3.20 15.99
C HIS A 88 -6.45 -3.61 17.44
N ASN A 89 -7.70 -3.96 17.77
CA ASN A 89 -8.06 -4.55 19.06
C ASN A 89 -8.42 -6.04 18.99
N CYS A 90 -8.12 -6.73 17.86
CA CYS A 90 -8.30 -8.17 17.66
C CYS A 90 -7.53 -9.05 18.67
N THR A 91 -8.01 -9.13 19.90
CA THR A 91 -7.24 -9.63 21.05
C THR A 91 -8.20 -10.11 22.13
N SER A 92 -7.81 -11.07 22.96
CA SER A 92 -8.68 -11.60 24.02
C SER A 92 -8.86 -10.65 25.21
N ASP A 93 -7.91 -9.73 25.42
CA ASP A 93 -7.94 -8.72 26.48
C ASP A 93 -8.58 -7.39 26.01
N GLY A 94 -8.95 -7.28 24.74
CA GLY A 94 -9.53 -6.08 24.14
C GLY A 94 -8.54 -4.91 24.01
N LEU A 95 -7.26 -5.14 24.29
CA LEU A 95 -6.24 -4.10 24.22
C LEU A 95 -5.81 -3.85 22.77
N THR A 96 -5.60 -2.58 22.45
CA THR A 96 -5.07 -2.17 21.16
C THR A 96 -3.61 -2.63 21.01
N ARG A 97 -3.30 -3.21 19.86
CA ARG A 97 -1.96 -3.64 19.47
C ARG A 97 -1.59 -3.06 18.11
N CYS A 98 -0.29 -2.92 17.91
CA CYS A 98 0.30 -2.50 16.67
C CYS A 98 1.08 -3.64 15.99
N MET A 99 0.73 -3.94 14.76
CA MET A 99 1.47 -4.86 13.89
C MET A 99 2.18 -4.09 12.77
N VAL A 100 3.49 -4.31 12.69
CA VAL A 100 4.34 -3.86 11.57
C VAL A 100 5.18 -5.07 11.15
N PRO A 101 5.12 -5.52 9.89
CA PRO A 101 5.99 -6.56 9.37
C PRO A 101 7.46 -6.18 9.49
N ARG A 102 8.32 -7.17 9.78
CA ARG A 102 9.76 -6.95 9.82
C ARG A 102 10.34 -6.67 8.43
N GLU A 103 9.84 -7.38 7.43
CA GLU A 103 10.33 -7.34 6.05
C GLU A 103 9.25 -6.73 5.15
N SER A 104 9.69 -6.00 4.12
CA SER A 104 8.85 -5.50 3.04
C SER A 104 8.57 -6.60 2.03
N GLN A 105 7.54 -6.39 1.22
CA GLN A 105 7.23 -7.22 0.07
C GLN A 105 7.70 -6.52 -1.21
N ASP A 106 8.72 -7.10 -1.84
CA ASP A 106 9.28 -6.58 -3.09
C ASP A 106 8.34 -6.82 -4.28
N VAL A 107 8.11 -5.77 -5.05
CA VAL A 107 7.31 -5.81 -6.27
C VAL A 107 8.10 -5.18 -7.41
N TRP A 108 8.47 -6.00 -8.39
CA TRP A 108 9.25 -5.54 -9.54
C TRP A 108 8.51 -4.46 -10.34
N ILE A 109 9.24 -3.41 -10.74
CA ILE A 109 8.68 -2.36 -11.58
C ILE A 109 8.70 -2.84 -13.02
N PHE A 110 7.54 -3.28 -13.51
CA PHE A 110 7.31 -3.49 -14.93
C PHE A 110 6.76 -2.21 -15.55
N GLY A 111 7.25 -1.87 -16.73
CA GLY A 111 6.75 -0.75 -17.53
C GLY A 111 6.78 -1.11 -19.00
N GLU A 112 5.70 -0.77 -19.71
CA GLU A 112 5.63 -0.94 -21.17
C GLU A 112 6.29 0.28 -21.84
N TRP A 113 7.18 0.04 -22.81
CA TRP A 113 7.76 1.12 -23.62
C TRP A 113 6.66 1.77 -24.45
N VAL A 114 6.17 2.94 -24.03
CA VAL A 114 5.26 3.73 -24.85
C VAL A 114 6.07 4.44 -25.91
N THR A 115 6.24 3.78 -27.07
CA THR A 115 6.76 4.47 -28.25
C THR A 115 5.79 5.58 -28.66
N VAL A 116 6.28 6.70 -29.18
CA VAL A 116 5.44 7.78 -29.74
C VAL A 116 4.42 7.23 -30.76
N LEU A 117 4.76 6.12 -31.43
CA LEU A 117 3.87 5.38 -32.33
C LEU A 117 2.65 4.79 -31.62
N SER A 118 2.78 4.20 -30.43
CA SER A 118 1.65 3.62 -29.69
C SER A 118 0.72 4.70 -29.10
N ALA A 119 1.28 5.85 -28.70
CA ALA A 119 0.51 7.03 -28.31
C ALA A 119 -0.30 7.63 -29.47
N LEU A 120 0.28 7.69 -30.68
CA LEU A 120 -0.40 8.16 -31.89
C LEU A 120 -1.43 7.16 -32.45
N LEU A 121 -1.19 5.85 -32.29
CA LEU A 121 -2.02 4.79 -32.84
C LEU A 121 -3.18 4.35 -31.92
N ARG A 122 -3.34 4.94 -30.72
CA ARG A 122 -4.32 4.51 -29.69
C ARG A 122 -4.29 2.99 -29.45
N ILE A 123 -3.11 2.39 -29.50
CA ILE A 123 -2.97 0.96 -29.17
C ILE A 123 -3.35 0.82 -27.70
N LYS A 124 -4.31 -0.07 -27.40
CA LYS A 124 -4.76 -0.30 -26.02
C LYS A 124 -3.55 -0.68 -25.15
N LYS A 125 -3.27 0.16 -24.15
CA LYS A 125 -2.31 -0.09 -23.07
C LYS A 125 -2.58 -1.49 -22.51
N SER A 126 -1.61 -2.41 -22.62
CA SER A 126 -1.76 -3.72 -21.99
C SER A 126 -1.36 -3.56 -20.53
N ILE A 127 -2.29 -3.05 -19.72
CA ILE A 127 -2.04 -2.78 -18.30
C ILE A 127 -1.85 -4.12 -17.58
N PHE A 128 -0.61 -4.50 -17.30
CA PHE A 128 -0.33 -5.63 -16.44
C PHE A 128 -0.54 -5.15 -15.00
N ARG A 129 -1.75 -5.33 -14.47
CA ARG A 129 -2.04 -4.89 -13.10
C ARG A 129 -1.29 -5.78 -12.13
N GLN A 130 -0.31 -5.19 -11.43
CA GLN A 130 0.39 -5.89 -10.36
C GLN A 130 -0.53 -5.95 -9.14
N LYS A 131 -0.60 -7.12 -8.50
CA LYS A 131 -1.43 -7.34 -7.33
C LYS A 131 -0.57 -7.81 -6.17
N VAL A 132 -0.59 -7.04 -5.09
CA VAL A 132 0.10 -7.31 -3.82
C VAL A 132 -0.92 -7.87 -2.84
N SER A 133 -0.57 -8.93 -2.13
CA SER A 133 -1.48 -9.60 -1.21
C SER A 133 -0.90 -9.64 0.20
N PHE A 134 -1.64 -9.05 1.15
CA PHE A 134 -1.33 -9.13 2.57
C PHE A 134 -2.33 -10.05 3.27
N GLU A 135 -1.85 -11.18 3.78
CA GLU A 135 -2.60 -12.09 4.64
C GLU A 135 -2.17 -11.86 6.09
N ILE A 136 -3.07 -11.34 6.92
CA ILE A 136 -2.77 -10.85 8.27
C ILE A 136 -3.55 -11.68 9.29
N ASP A 137 -2.84 -12.42 10.13
CA ASP A 137 -3.40 -12.98 11.37
C ASP A 137 -3.25 -11.97 12.50
N ALA A 138 -4.34 -11.28 12.85
CA ALA A 138 -4.29 -10.20 13.83
C ALA A 138 -4.41 -10.70 15.27
N TYR A 139 -4.76 -11.97 15.53
CA TYR A 139 -5.19 -12.38 16.87
C TYR A 139 -4.04 -12.40 17.88
N GLY A 140 -4.07 -11.43 18.80
CA GLY A 140 -3.06 -11.31 19.86
C GLY A 140 -1.67 -10.90 19.37
N ASN A 141 -1.50 -10.67 18.07
CA ASN A 141 -0.24 -10.25 17.46
C ASN A 141 -0.05 -8.73 17.57
N GLY A 142 1.21 -8.31 17.46
CA GLY A 142 1.61 -6.91 17.61
C GLY A 142 2.09 -6.54 19.01
N VAL A 143 2.66 -5.34 19.12
CA VAL A 143 3.13 -4.77 20.39
C VAL A 143 2.01 -3.99 21.06
N LEU A 144 2.00 -4.00 22.40
CA LEU A 144 1.14 -3.12 23.20
C LEU A 144 1.62 -1.69 23.02
N ASN A 145 1.03 -0.98 22.06
CA ASN A 145 1.09 0.46 21.80
C ASN A 145 0.36 0.71 20.47
N GLU A 146 0.08 1.97 20.19
CA GLU A 146 -0.31 2.38 18.84
C GLU A 146 0.92 2.39 17.95
N CYS A 147 0.67 2.13 16.66
CA CYS A 147 1.76 2.18 15.71
C CYS A 147 2.32 3.59 15.71
N LEU A 148 3.61 3.69 16.05
CA LEU A 148 4.40 4.89 15.83
C LEU A 148 4.51 5.06 14.33
N ASP A 149 3.50 5.66 13.72
CA ASP A 149 3.66 6.24 12.41
C ASP A 149 4.34 7.61 12.61
N PRO A 150 5.59 7.81 12.15
CA PRO A 150 6.26 9.10 12.24
C PRO A 150 5.58 10.21 11.40
N ASN A 151 4.59 9.86 10.55
CA ASN A 151 3.91 10.76 9.63
C ASN A 151 2.39 10.89 9.84
N ILE A 152 1.78 10.21 10.84
CA ILE A 152 0.40 10.50 11.26
C ILE A 152 0.42 11.52 12.39
N SER A 153 -0.28 12.64 12.18
CA SER A 153 -0.38 13.68 13.19
C SER A 153 -1.25 13.21 14.37
N GLU A 154 -0.92 13.65 15.59
CA GLU A 154 -1.76 13.45 16.80
C GLU A 154 -3.23 13.88 16.59
N GLU A 155 -3.47 14.81 15.65
CA GLU A 155 -4.79 15.33 15.31
C GLU A 155 -5.62 14.36 14.46
N ASP A 156 -4.99 13.59 13.58
CA ASP A 156 -5.62 12.48 12.85
C ASP A 156 -5.99 11.36 13.81
N TYR A 157 -5.11 11.09 14.78
CA TYR A 157 -5.33 10.11 15.83
C TYR A 157 -6.51 10.47 16.76
N ARG A 158 -6.67 11.74 17.16
CA ARG A 158 -7.83 12.16 17.98
C ARG A 158 -9.16 11.99 17.23
N ARG A 159 -9.16 12.24 15.93
CA ARG A 159 -10.32 11.98 15.06
C ARG A 159 -10.65 10.49 14.93
N MET A 160 -9.73 9.57 15.26
CA MET A 160 -9.99 8.12 15.33
C MET A 160 -10.88 7.71 16.49
N LYS A 161 -10.72 8.36 17.64
CA LYS A 161 -11.55 8.12 18.83
C LYS A 161 -12.96 8.74 18.73
N GLU A 162 -13.17 9.66 17.79
CA GLU A 162 -14.43 10.38 17.62
C GLU A 162 -15.38 9.74 16.59
N ILE A 163 -14.93 8.72 15.83
CA ILE A 163 -15.84 7.86 15.04
C ILE A 163 -16.43 6.76 15.94
N ASP A 164 -16.98 7.21 17.06
CA ASP A 164 -17.85 6.47 17.97
C ASP A 164 -19.21 7.19 17.94
N ILE A 165 -19.90 7.15 16.80
CA ILE A 165 -21.37 7.32 16.70
C ILE A 165 -21.91 6.36 15.63
#